data_AF-A0A4V1V6G1-F1
#
_entry.id   AF-A0A4V1V6G1-F1
#
_cell.length_a   1.000
_cell.length_b   1.000
_cell.length_c   1.000
_cell.angle_alpha   90.00
_cell.angle_beta   90.00
_cell.angle_gamma   90.00
#
_symmetry.space_group_name_H-M   'P 1'
#
loop_
_entity.id
_entity.type
_entity.pdbx_description
1 polymer ?
#
loop_
_entity_poly.entity_id
_entity_poly.type
_entity_poly.pdbx_seq_one_letter_code
_entity_poly.pdbx_strand_id
1 'polypeptide(L)'
;MDFNTSELIDRLERLLAAPIRYEMRGMVGKVRPISTRPEDIRQLDCSGFFEYIIYHTTIGRHDIPAGSRRQWSWLRDNGYTEVDYATYAPRNDDVVRAGFRAAEHRRDHEGRRVRSRAGHVWMVINGATYESTTAVGNDGVCSLNWEYRLKRDEVDAFFTLGTAPGFGLGRSLRRLFAAGVRYLA
;
A
#
# COMPACT_ATOMS: atom_id res chain seq x y z
N MET A 1 -0.84 -15.22 -2.23
CA MET A 1 -1.93 -14.74 -3.11
C MET A 1 -1.36 -14.49 -4.51
N ASP A 2 -2.16 -14.60 -5.56
CA ASP A 2 -1.74 -14.27 -6.93
C ASP A 2 -2.39 -12.97 -7.40
N PHE A 3 -1.64 -12.12 -8.10
CA PHE A 3 -2.13 -10.82 -8.56
C PHE A 3 -2.50 -10.86 -10.04
N ASN A 4 -3.63 -10.24 -10.38
CA ASN A 4 -3.91 -9.81 -11.74
C ASN A 4 -3.08 -8.55 -12.03
N THR A 5 -1.96 -8.72 -12.76
CA THR A 5 -1.03 -7.63 -13.06
C THR A 5 -1.70 -6.42 -13.73
N SER A 6 -2.63 -6.65 -14.66
CA SER A 6 -3.30 -5.55 -15.37
C SER A 6 -4.17 -4.72 -14.43
N GLU A 7 -4.94 -5.38 -13.55
CA GLU A 7 -5.74 -4.70 -12.53
C GLU A 7 -4.85 -3.99 -11.51
N LEU A 8 -3.73 -4.61 -11.10
CA LEU A 8 -2.78 -3.97 -10.18
C LEU A 8 -2.22 -2.67 -10.75
N ILE A 9 -1.75 -2.69 -12.00
CA ILE A 9 -1.25 -1.49 -12.69
C ILE A 9 -2.36 -0.43 -12.77
N ASP A 10 -3.54 -0.82 -13.27
CA ASP A 10 -4.67 0.10 -13.45
C ASP A 10 -5.09 0.77 -12.14
N ARG A 11 -5.28 -0.01 -11.07
CA ARG A 11 -5.71 0.50 -9.78
C ARG A 11 -4.67 1.44 -9.16
N LEU A 12 -3.39 1.08 -9.23
CA LEU A 12 -2.33 1.96 -8.73
C LEU A 12 -2.27 3.27 -9.50
N GLU A 13 -2.32 3.24 -10.83
CA GLU A 13 -2.28 4.45 -11.65
C GLU A 13 -3.48 5.37 -11.39
N ARG A 14 -4.69 4.80 -11.34
CA ARG A 14 -5.91 5.59 -11.09
C ARG A 14 -5.93 6.20 -9.69
N LEU A 15 -5.50 5.46 -8.66
CA LEU A 15 -5.43 5.98 -7.30
C LEU A 15 -4.33 7.05 -7.14
N LEU A 16 -3.17 6.86 -7.77
CA LEU A 16 -2.08 7.85 -7.76
C LEU A 16 -2.46 9.15 -8.49
N ALA A 17 -3.31 9.09 -9.51
CA ALA A 17 -3.77 10.25 -10.25
C ALA A 17 -4.99 10.95 -9.62
N ALA A 18 -5.68 10.28 -8.70
CA ALA A 18 -6.90 10.80 -8.09
C ALA A 18 -6.58 11.77 -6.93
N PRO A 19 -7.37 12.84 -6.73
CA PRO A 19 -7.23 13.78 -5.62
C PRO A 19 -7.78 13.18 -4.32
N ILE A 20 -7.21 12.06 -3.88
CA ILE A 20 -7.58 11.36 -2.64
C ILE A 20 -6.85 11.99 -1.47
N ARG A 21 -7.56 12.34 -0.40
CA ARG A 21 -6.97 12.86 0.84
C ARG A 21 -6.70 11.75 1.86
N TYR A 22 -5.69 11.94 2.70
CA TYR A 22 -5.46 11.03 3.81
C TYR A 22 -6.48 11.27 4.94
N GLU A 23 -7.17 10.23 5.41
CA GLU A 23 -8.14 10.36 6.51
C GLU A 23 -8.17 9.09 7.36
N MET A 24 -7.91 9.21 8.66
CA MET A 24 -7.79 8.10 9.62
C MET A 24 -8.98 7.98 10.58
N ARG A 25 -9.99 8.86 10.49
CA ARG A 25 -11.13 8.85 11.40
C ARG A 25 -12.05 7.66 11.13
N GLY A 26 -11.92 6.64 11.97
CA GLY A 26 -12.81 5.48 11.98
C GLY A 26 -12.87 4.77 10.63
N MET A 27 -14.07 4.65 10.07
CA MET A 27 -14.31 3.98 8.79
C MET A 27 -14.18 4.91 7.57
N VAL A 28 -13.97 6.22 7.78
CA VAL A 28 -13.94 7.21 6.69
C VAL A 28 -12.78 6.98 5.73
N GLY A 29 -11.62 6.58 6.26
CA GLY A 29 -10.44 6.19 5.47
C GLY A 29 -10.53 4.81 4.81
N LYS A 30 -11.69 4.14 4.90
CA LYS A 30 -11.93 2.80 4.35
C LYS A 30 -12.87 2.90 3.18
N VAL A 31 -12.60 2.13 2.13
CA VAL A 31 -13.47 2.08 0.96
C VAL A 31 -14.67 1.21 1.29
N ARG A 32 -15.85 1.82 1.39
CA ARG A 32 -17.12 1.13 1.68
C ARG A 32 -18.22 1.68 0.75
N PRO A 33 -18.92 0.82 -0.01
CA PRO A 33 -18.65 -0.61 -0.20
C PRO A 33 -17.25 -0.85 -0.81
N ILE A 34 -16.62 -1.99 -0.54
CA ILE A 34 -15.25 -2.27 -1.05
C ILE A 34 -15.21 -2.29 -2.58
N SER A 35 -16.36 -2.49 -3.24
CA SER A 35 -16.55 -2.46 -4.70
C SER A 35 -16.58 -1.05 -5.32
N THR A 36 -16.48 0.03 -4.53
CA THR A 36 -16.43 1.40 -5.04
C THR A 36 -15.33 1.56 -6.09
N ARG A 37 -15.61 2.30 -7.16
CA ARG A 37 -14.64 2.51 -8.25
C ARG A 37 -13.55 3.52 -7.81
N PRO A 38 -12.32 3.43 -8.36
CA PRO A 38 -11.22 4.33 -7.99
C PRO A 38 -11.56 5.82 -8.07
N GLU A 39 -12.30 6.24 -9.10
CA GLU A 39 -12.70 7.64 -9.36
C GLU A 39 -13.65 8.24 -8.32
N ASP A 40 -14.36 7.38 -7.60
CA ASP A 40 -15.35 7.75 -6.60
C ASP A 40 -14.72 7.82 -5.18
N ILE A 41 -13.48 7.35 -5.02
CA ILE A 41 -12.74 7.41 -3.76
C ILE A 41 -12.24 8.85 -3.55
N ARG A 42 -12.56 9.43 -2.40
CA ARG A 42 -12.13 10.78 -2.00
C ARG A 42 -11.17 10.79 -0.82
N GLN A 43 -11.22 9.75 0.01
CA GLN A 43 -10.49 9.68 1.27
C GLN A 43 -10.03 8.25 1.51
N LEU A 44 -8.81 8.10 2.03
CA LEU A 44 -8.17 6.79 2.18
C LEU A 44 -7.06 6.85 3.23
N ASP A 45 -7.05 5.96 4.22
CA ASP A 45 -5.85 5.73 5.05
C ASP A 45 -4.96 4.62 4.49
N CYS A 46 -3.79 4.43 5.10
CA CYS A 46 -2.80 3.44 4.68
C CYS A 46 -3.37 2.02 4.59
N SER A 47 -4.16 1.61 5.58
CA SER A 47 -4.73 0.28 5.63
C SER A 47 -5.99 0.12 4.79
N GLY A 48 -6.76 1.18 4.56
CA GLY A 48 -7.86 1.21 3.59
C GLY A 48 -7.35 1.14 2.15
N PHE A 49 -6.23 1.80 1.86
CA PHE A 49 -5.50 1.65 0.61
C PHE A 49 -5.07 0.20 0.38
N PHE A 50 -4.40 -0.38 1.38
CA PHE A 50 -3.92 -1.75 1.27
C PHE A 50 -5.07 -2.76 1.12
N GLU A 51 -6.12 -2.64 1.93
CA GLU A 51 -7.34 -3.45 1.81
C GLU A 51 -7.96 -3.36 0.41
N TYR A 52 -8.10 -2.14 -0.13
CA TYR A 52 -8.66 -1.90 -1.44
C TYR A 52 -7.81 -2.52 -2.56
N ILE A 53 -6.50 -2.31 -2.54
CA ILE A 53 -5.61 -2.90 -3.55
C ILE A 53 -5.71 -4.43 -3.52
N ILE A 54 -5.62 -5.04 -2.33
CA ILE A 54 -5.65 -6.50 -2.21
C ILE A 54 -6.98 -7.06 -2.74
N TYR A 55 -8.11 -6.47 -2.38
CA TYR A 55 -9.42 -6.94 -2.85
C TYR A 55 -9.58 -6.83 -4.38
N HIS A 56 -9.13 -5.73 -5.00
CA HIS A 56 -9.35 -5.49 -6.44
C HIS A 56 -8.32 -6.15 -7.35
N THR A 57 -7.13 -6.45 -6.84
CA THR A 57 -5.99 -6.84 -7.69
C THR A 57 -5.58 -8.29 -7.52
N THR A 58 -6.12 -9.00 -6.52
CA THR A 58 -5.84 -10.42 -6.34
C THR A 58 -6.86 -11.31 -7.04
N ILE A 59 -6.38 -12.44 -7.56
CA ILE A 59 -7.25 -13.52 -8.05
C ILE A 59 -8.06 -14.03 -6.85
N GLY A 60 -9.38 -14.06 -6.96
CA GLY A 60 -10.27 -14.46 -5.87
C GLY A 60 -10.70 -13.34 -4.92
N ARG A 61 -10.23 -12.10 -5.13
CA ARG A 61 -10.64 -10.89 -4.37
C ARG A 61 -10.55 -11.07 -2.85
N HIS A 62 -9.35 -11.32 -2.35
CA HIS A 62 -9.12 -11.56 -0.93
C HIS A 62 -9.63 -10.39 -0.07
N ASP A 63 -10.57 -10.69 0.83
CA ASP A 63 -11.10 -9.74 1.80
C ASP A 63 -10.22 -9.77 3.07
N ILE A 64 -9.32 -8.80 3.17
CA ILE A 64 -8.43 -8.65 4.32
C ILE A 64 -9.00 -7.63 5.30
N PRO A 65 -8.87 -7.85 6.63
CA PRO A 65 -9.46 -6.94 7.60
C PRO A 65 -8.83 -5.54 7.51
N ALA A 66 -9.62 -4.49 7.70
CA ALA A 66 -9.08 -3.13 7.84
C ALA A 66 -8.22 -2.95 9.10
N GLY A 67 -7.17 -2.13 8.97
CA GLY A 67 -6.27 -1.71 10.05
C GLY A 67 -4.93 -2.44 10.02
N SER A 68 -3.83 -1.69 9.97
CA SER A 68 -2.47 -2.23 9.76
C SER A 68 -2.08 -3.36 10.72
N ARG A 69 -2.40 -3.23 12.03
CA ARG A 69 -2.16 -4.31 13.00
C ARG A 69 -2.95 -5.58 12.69
N ARG A 70 -4.22 -5.45 12.28
CA ARG A 70 -5.06 -6.60 11.94
C ARG A 70 -4.61 -7.25 10.63
N GLN A 71 -4.17 -6.45 9.66
CA GLN A 71 -3.62 -6.92 8.39
C GLN A 71 -2.31 -7.68 8.59
N TRP A 72 -1.41 -7.17 9.44
CA TRP A 72 -0.21 -7.89 9.87
C TRP A 72 -0.57 -9.24 10.50
N SER A 73 -1.42 -9.25 11.53
CA SER A 73 -1.89 -10.51 12.14
C SER A 73 -2.47 -11.47 11.09
N TRP A 74 -3.33 -10.97 10.21
CA TRP A 74 -3.96 -11.79 9.18
C TRP A 74 -2.94 -12.43 8.24
N LEU A 75 -1.92 -11.69 7.76
CA LEU A 75 -0.88 -12.24 6.90
C LEU A 75 -0.10 -13.35 7.61
N ARG A 76 0.33 -13.11 8.85
CA ARG A 76 1.04 -14.10 9.64
C ARG A 76 0.18 -15.36 9.89
N ASP A 77 -1.06 -15.16 10.30
CA ASP A 77 -1.97 -16.25 10.67
C ASP A 77 -2.43 -17.05 9.43
N ASN A 78 -2.30 -16.49 8.22
CA ASN A 78 -2.53 -17.17 6.94
C ASN A 78 -1.23 -17.69 6.27
N GLY A 79 -0.12 -17.78 7.02
CA GLY A 79 1.10 -18.44 6.57
C GLY A 79 1.95 -17.67 5.55
N TYR A 80 1.74 -16.36 5.42
CA TYR A 80 2.58 -15.53 4.56
C TYR A 80 4.00 -15.42 5.13
N THR A 81 5.01 -15.53 4.26
CA THR A 81 6.42 -15.52 4.67
C THR A 81 6.89 -14.11 5.00
N GLU A 82 7.32 -13.91 6.23
CA GLU A 82 8.05 -12.72 6.65
C GLU A 82 9.50 -12.79 6.12
N VAL A 83 9.98 -11.69 5.55
CA VAL A 83 11.29 -11.59 4.89
C VAL A 83 11.97 -10.28 5.28
N ASP A 84 13.30 -10.23 5.15
CA ASP A 84 14.06 -9.02 5.46
C ASP A 84 13.74 -7.85 4.49
N TYR A 85 13.54 -6.65 5.03
CA TYR A 85 13.19 -5.49 4.21
C TYR A 85 14.34 -5.06 3.29
N ALA A 86 15.55 -4.90 3.84
CA ALA A 86 16.70 -4.38 3.11
C ALA A 86 17.10 -5.28 1.93
N THR A 87 16.91 -6.59 2.08
CA THR A 87 17.22 -7.61 1.06
C THR A 87 16.17 -7.71 -0.03
N TYR A 88 14.88 -7.55 0.31
CA TYR A 88 13.78 -7.88 -0.60
C TYR A 88 13.04 -6.68 -1.17
N ALA A 89 12.98 -5.55 -0.46
CA ALA A 89 12.36 -4.33 -0.97
C ALA A 89 13.01 -3.75 -2.25
N PRO A 90 14.34 -3.77 -2.45
CA PRO A 90 14.96 -3.25 -3.69
C PRO A 90 14.74 -4.12 -4.93
N ARG A 91 14.24 -5.36 -4.76
CA ARG A 91 14.17 -6.32 -5.86
C ARG A 91 13.21 -5.85 -6.96
N ASN A 92 13.62 -6.12 -8.20
CA ASN A 92 12.84 -5.90 -9.41
C ASN A 92 12.44 -7.25 -9.99
N ASP A 93 11.58 -7.96 -9.26
CA ASP A 93 11.23 -9.36 -9.47
C ASP A 93 9.72 -9.60 -9.65
N ASP A 94 8.95 -8.53 -9.88
CA ASP A 94 7.49 -8.56 -10.04
C ASP A 94 6.77 -9.25 -8.87
N VAL A 95 7.36 -9.24 -7.67
CA VAL A 95 6.75 -9.79 -6.45
C VAL A 95 6.22 -8.64 -5.58
N VAL A 96 4.93 -8.72 -5.26
CA VAL A 96 4.24 -7.81 -4.34
C VAL A 96 4.56 -8.21 -2.90
N ARG A 97 4.94 -7.21 -2.12
CA ARG A 97 5.28 -7.33 -0.69
C ARG A 97 4.55 -6.28 0.12
N ALA A 98 4.42 -6.48 1.42
CA ALA A 98 3.81 -5.52 2.34
C ALA A 98 4.70 -5.26 3.54
N GLY A 99 4.95 -3.98 3.83
CA GLY A 99 5.67 -3.55 5.03
C GLY A 99 4.74 -2.94 6.06
N PHE A 100 5.09 -3.13 7.33
CA PHE A 100 4.30 -2.68 8.47
C PHE A 100 5.18 -1.92 9.45
N ARG A 101 4.56 -0.90 10.05
CA ARG A 101 5.05 -0.23 11.25
C ARG A 101 4.04 -0.42 12.38
N ALA A 102 4.50 -0.81 13.55
CA ALA A 102 3.73 -0.88 14.77
C ALA A 102 3.25 0.52 15.21
N ALA A 103 2.17 0.54 15.98
CA ALA A 103 1.73 1.77 16.63
C ALA A 103 2.60 2.05 17.86
N GLU A 104 3.12 3.26 17.96
CA GLU A 104 3.87 3.71 19.13
C GLU A 104 2.91 4.19 20.23
N HIS A 105 3.31 3.97 21.47
CA HIS A 105 2.53 4.37 22.63
C HIS A 105 3.44 5.05 23.65
N ARG A 106 2.91 6.07 24.32
CA ARG A 106 3.55 6.75 25.45
C ARG A 106 2.68 6.63 26.69
N ARG A 107 3.23 6.95 27.86
CA ARG A 107 2.44 7.15 29.07
C ARG A 107 1.99 8.60 29.16
N ASP A 108 0.73 8.84 29.51
CA ASP A 108 0.24 10.17 29.86
C ASP A 108 0.63 10.54 31.31
N HIS A 109 0.19 11.71 31.77
CA HIS A 109 0.47 12.21 33.12
C HIS A 109 -0.18 11.36 34.23
N GLU A 110 -1.17 10.54 33.89
CA GLU A 110 -1.82 9.57 34.79
C GLU A 110 -1.18 8.17 34.68
N GLY A 111 -0.11 8.02 33.90
CA GLY A 111 0.58 6.75 33.69
C GLY A 111 -0.12 5.78 32.73
N ARG A 112 -1.22 6.20 32.08
CA ARG A 112 -2.00 5.38 31.14
C ARG A 112 -1.30 5.31 29.79
N ARG A 113 -1.38 4.14 29.14
CA ARG A 113 -0.82 3.92 27.80
C ARG A 113 -1.71 4.58 26.75
N VAL A 114 -1.22 5.66 26.16
CA VAL A 114 -1.88 6.39 25.07
C VAL A 114 -1.11 6.25 23.77
N ARG A 115 -1.80 6.10 22.64
CA ARG A 115 -1.18 5.97 21.32
C ARG A 115 -0.53 7.30 20.92
N SER A 116 0.78 7.33 20.75
CA SER A 116 1.53 8.49 20.26
C SER A 116 1.63 8.51 18.74
N ARG A 117 1.63 7.34 18.11
CA ARG A 117 1.70 7.20 16.65
C ARG A 117 0.86 6.03 16.18
N ALA A 118 0.06 6.23 15.13
CA ALA A 118 -0.66 5.12 14.52
C ALA A 118 0.32 4.18 13.79
N GLY A 119 -0.02 2.89 13.80
CA GLY A 119 0.68 1.90 12.97
C GLY A 119 0.41 2.18 11.49
N HIS A 120 1.25 1.65 10.63
CA HIS A 120 1.25 1.97 9.19
C HIS A 120 1.45 0.72 8.35
N VAL A 121 0.97 0.75 7.11
CA VAL A 121 1.17 -0.31 6.13
C VAL A 121 1.42 0.31 4.76
N TRP A 122 2.30 -0.30 3.99
CA TRP A 122 2.58 0.06 2.60
C TRP A 122 2.84 -1.19 1.77
N MET A 123 2.56 -1.10 0.48
CA MET A 123 2.89 -2.13 -0.49
C MET A 123 4.25 -1.82 -1.13
N VAL A 124 5.01 -2.85 -1.50
CA VAL A 124 6.25 -2.73 -2.27
C VAL A 124 6.19 -3.66 -3.47
N ILE A 125 6.55 -3.14 -4.65
CA ILE A 125 6.82 -3.94 -5.85
C ILE A 125 7.86 -3.21 -6.69
N ASN A 126 8.86 -3.95 -7.19
CA ASN A 126 9.92 -3.45 -8.06
C ASN A 126 10.65 -2.21 -7.52
N GLY A 127 11.06 -2.25 -6.24
CA GLY A 127 11.77 -1.13 -5.59
C GLY A 127 10.92 0.11 -5.30
N ALA A 128 9.63 0.11 -5.59
CA ALA A 128 8.74 1.23 -5.30
C ALA A 128 7.79 0.89 -4.16
N THR A 129 7.60 1.83 -3.23
CA THR A 129 6.48 1.76 -2.27
C THR A 129 5.23 2.34 -2.89
N TYR A 130 4.07 1.87 -2.43
CA TYR A 130 2.76 2.41 -2.72
C TYR A 130 1.93 2.42 -1.45
N GLU A 131 1.31 3.56 -1.15
CA GLU A 131 0.65 3.77 0.12
C GLU A 131 -0.22 5.02 0.11
N SER A 132 -1.18 5.09 1.03
CA SER A 132 -1.78 6.36 1.42
C SER A 132 -1.09 6.88 2.68
N THR A 133 -0.56 8.10 2.66
CA THR A 133 0.21 8.66 3.79
C THR A 133 0.26 10.19 3.78
N THR A 134 0.50 10.78 4.95
CA THR A 134 0.87 12.21 5.10
C THR A 134 2.39 12.45 5.09
N ALA A 135 3.17 11.38 4.92
CA ALA A 135 4.62 11.49 4.85
C ALA A 135 5.08 12.34 3.67
N VAL A 136 6.26 12.96 3.79
CA VAL A 136 6.91 13.72 2.71
C VAL A 136 6.07 14.91 2.18
N GLY A 137 5.19 15.46 3.02
CA GLY A 137 4.30 16.57 2.64
C GLY A 137 3.15 16.15 1.72
N ASN A 138 2.97 14.84 1.53
CA ASN A 138 1.84 14.29 0.80
C ASN A 138 0.57 14.32 1.67
N ASP A 139 -0.61 14.20 1.06
CA ASP A 139 -1.89 14.03 1.77
C ASP A 139 -2.77 13.08 0.96
N GLY A 140 -2.42 11.79 0.91
CA GLY A 140 -3.14 10.82 0.09
C GLY A 140 -2.30 9.68 -0.43
N VAL A 141 -2.70 9.12 -1.58
CA VAL A 141 -1.98 8.03 -2.25
C VAL A 141 -0.71 8.56 -2.91
N CYS A 142 0.42 7.92 -2.64
CA CYS A 142 1.69 8.25 -3.28
C CYS A 142 2.55 7.00 -3.52
N SER A 143 3.68 7.21 -4.19
CA SER A 143 4.72 6.22 -4.37
C SER A 143 6.07 6.83 -3.98
N LEU A 144 6.81 6.14 -3.13
CA LEU A 144 8.13 6.56 -2.66
C LEU A 144 9.18 5.52 -3.06
N ASN A 145 10.45 5.89 -2.97
CA ASN A 145 11.54 4.92 -3.05
C ASN A 145 11.52 4.02 -1.79
N TRP A 146 11.73 2.72 -1.96
CA TRP A 146 11.82 1.75 -0.86
C TRP A 146 12.77 2.18 0.27
N GLU A 147 13.89 2.83 -0.04
CA GLU A 147 14.85 3.30 0.95
C GLU A 147 14.26 4.30 1.96
N TYR A 148 13.17 4.98 1.61
CA TYR A 148 12.52 5.95 2.49
C TYR A 148 12.13 5.32 3.84
N ARG A 149 11.62 4.09 3.81
CA ARG A 149 11.18 3.38 5.02
C ARG A 149 12.36 2.86 5.83
N LEU A 150 13.41 2.38 5.14
CA LEU A 150 14.63 1.90 5.78
C LEU A 150 15.36 3.02 6.53
N LYS A 151 15.55 4.18 5.90
CA LYS A 151 16.27 5.34 6.50
C LYS A 151 15.59 5.92 7.74
N ARG A 152 14.31 5.61 7.94
CA ARG A 152 13.53 6.10 9.09
C ARG A 152 13.33 5.04 10.18
N ASP A 153 13.90 3.85 9.99
CA ASP A 153 13.76 2.72 10.91
C ASP A 153 12.28 2.41 11.22
N GLU A 154 11.45 2.38 10.17
CA GLU A 154 10.00 2.26 10.30
C GLU A 154 9.46 0.85 9.98
N VAL A 155 10.35 -0.14 9.83
CA VAL A 155 9.96 -1.48 9.36
C VAL A 155 9.99 -2.49 10.49
N ASP A 156 8.82 -2.74 11.07
CA ASP A 156 8.65 -3.74 12.13
C ASP A 156 8.35 -5.15 11.58
N ALA A 157 7.77 -5.24 10.38
CA ALA A 157 7.56 -6.51 9.68
C ALA A 157 7.44 -6.29 8.16
N PHE A 158 7.83 -7.30 7.38
CA PHE A 158 7.75 -7.26 5.92
C PHE A 158 7.43 -8.63 5.34
N PHE A 159 6.38 -8.74 4.52
CA PHE A 159 5.85 -10.01 4.02
C PHE A 159 5.90 -10.11 2.51
N THR A 160 6.22 -11.30 2.00
CA THR A 160 5.98 -11.64 0.58
C THR A 160 4.52 -12.03 0.40
N LEU A 161 3.80 -11.34 -0.50
CA LEU A 161 2.38 -11.61 -0.76
C LEU A 161 2.16 -12.53 -1.96
N GLY A 162 2.83 -12.25 -3.08
CA GLY A 162 2.47 -12.86 -4.35
C GLY A 162 3.21 -12.31 -5.55
N THR A 163 3.11 -13.01 -6.68
CA THR A 163 3.65 -12.54 -7.96
C THR A 163 2.62 -11.68 -8.71
N ALA A 164 3.12 -10.70 -9.46
CA ALA A 164 2.40 -9.89 -10.44
C ALA A 164 3.21 -9.86 -11.75
N PRO A 165 3.33 -10.99 -12.47
CA PRO A 165 4.24 -11.13 -13.59
C PRO A 165 4.04 -10.06 -14.68
N GLY A 166 5.12 -9.46 -15.16
CA GLY A 166 5.10 -8.44 -16.20
C GLY A 166 4.77 -7.04 -15.69
N PHE A 167 4.72 -6.82 -14.37
CA PHE A 167 4.38 -5.52 -13.79
C PHE A 167 5.33 -4.42 -14.25
N GLY A 168 6.65 -4.67 -14.19
CA GLY A 168 7.68 -3.71 -14.62
C GLY A 168 7.53 -3.29 -16.08
N LEU A 169 7.33 -4.25 -16.98
CA LEU A 169 7.14 -4.00 -18.41
C LEU A 169 5.82 -3.28 -18.70
N GLY A 170 4.71 -3.78 -18.13
CA GLY A 170 3.37 -3.24 -18.37
C GLY A 170 3.25 -1.78 -17.94
N ARG A 171 3.78 -1.42 -16.76
CA ARG A 171 3.80 -0.03 -16.27
C ARG A 171 4.66 0.88 -17.15
N SER A 172 5.78 0.38 -17.67
CA SER A 172 6.67 1.14 -18.55
C SER A 172 5.99 1.43 -19.89
N LEU A 173 5.33 0.44 -20.49
CA LEU A 173 4.58 0.61 -21.73
C LEU A 173 3.45 1.64 -21.59
N ARG A 174 2.65 1.57 -20.51
CA ARG A 174 1.59 2.56 -20.27
C ARG A 174 2.11 4.00 -20.18
N ARG A 175 3.25 4.20 -19.50
CA ARG A 175 3.90 5.52 -19.42
C ARG A 175 4.36 6.02 -20.79
N LEU A 176 4.93 5.15 -21.62
CA LEU A 176 5.34 5.50 -22.98
C LEU A 176 4.14 5.91 -23.86
N PHE A 177 3.05 5.15 -23.82
CA PHE A 177 1.84 5.51 -24.58
C PHE A 177 1.20 6.82 -24.07
N ALA A 178 1.14 7.03 -22.76
CA ALA A 178 0.63 8.28 -22.19
C ALA A 178 1.49 9.51 -22.58
N ALA A 179 2.80 9.33 -22.73
CA ALA A 179 3.71 10.39 -23.19
C ALA A 179 3.62 10.61 -24.71
N GLY A 180 3.49 9.55 -25.51
CA GLY A 180 3.41 9.62 -26.97
C GLY A 180 2.15 10.31 -27.49
N VAL A 181 1.01 10.16 -26.80
CA VAL A 181 -0.26 10.84 -27.16
C VAL A 181 -0.14 12.37 -27.05
N ARG A 182 0.77 12.91 -26.23
CA ARG A 182 0.98 14.36 -26.10
C ARG A 182 1.78 15.00 -27.24
N TYR A 183 2.43 14.21 -28.10
CA TYR A 183 3.23 14.71 -29.22
C TYR A 183 2.49 14.68 -30.57
N LEU A 184 1.22 14.24 -30.59
CA LEU A 184 0.39 14.12 -31.80
C LEU A 184 -0.90 14.96 -31.73
N ALA A 185 -1.03 15.84 -30.73
CA ALA A 185 -2.14 16.80 -30.58
C ALA A 185 -1.60 18.23 -30.61
#